data_AF-A0A813YG87-F1
#
_entry.id   AF-A0A813YG87-F1
#
_cell.length_a   1.000
_cell.length_b   1.000
_cell.length_c   1.000
_cell.angle_alpha   90.00
_cell.angle_beta   90.00
_cell.angle_gamma   90.00
#
_symmetry.space_group_name_H-M   'P 1'
#
loop_
_entity.id
_entity.type
_entity.pdbx_description
1 polymer ?
#
loop_
_entity_poly.entity_id
_entity_poly.type
_entity_poly.pdbx_seq_one_letter_code
_entity_poly.pdbx_strand_id
1 'polypeptide(L)'
;MNPLESKNDSHTEQLSAKVSRLKNIAIDIDNETKEHNRFLQAMRFDFDTARSFLGGGSRHLGNVMSSGKGDRRFMCYVIGNALPFLKSTSDYYFFLLYTFSVVICMFGSVLFHLFGCMSSRIFADFLKLDLCGIGISILGCYLYGLHITFECYHDWRIRYETIIICITFIAVIYYVHAVKQYITRNIHISLFVIISLLGFLPGLHWYCLHGGWSNRFVQHFFPKLFVLYGILGIGTIVYLTKFPERFFPGYFDFIFASHQIWHISSLCAFIWWYVNGIELLQYRRRNPCHTLHK
;
A
#
# COMPACT_ATOMS: atom_id res chain seq x y z
N MET A 1 13.36 -55.98 43.47
CA MET A 1 12.53 -55.02 42.72
C MET A 1 11.33 -55.77 42.18
N ASN A 2 10.11 -55.30 42.45
CA ASN A 2 8.88 -56.06 42.19
C ASN A 2 8.55 -56.02 40.68
N PRO A 3 8.52 -57.16 39.96
CA PRO A 3 8.32 -57.17 38.50
C PRO A 3 6.97 -56.61 38.04
N LEU A 4 5.96 -56.61 38.92
CA LEU A 4 4.67 -55.98 38.67
C LEU A 4 4.74 -54.45 38.66
N GLU A 5 5.58 -53.88 39.53
CA GLU A 5 5.76 -52.43 39.69
C GLU A 5 6.49 -51.86 38.48
N SER A 6 7.58 -52.52 38.04
CA SER A 6 8.30 -52.16 36.81
C SER A 6 7.41 -52.20 35.56
N LYS A 7 6.47 -53.15 35.48
CA LYS A 7 5.53 -53.25 34.36
C LYS A 7 4.47 -52.14 34.41
N ASN A 8 4.01 -51.79 35.61
CA ASN A 8 3.06 -50.71 35.82
C ASN A 8 3.69 -49.34 35.50
N ASP A 9 4.95 -49.13 35.88
CA ASP A 9 5.71 -47.92 35.54
C ASP A 9 5.88 -47.78 34.02
N SER A 10 6.24 -48.87 33.33
CA SER A 10 6.34 -48.90 31.86
C SER A 10 5.01 -48.57 31.17
N HIS A 11 3.88 -49.11 31.66
CA HIS A 11 2.56 -48.76 31.15
C HIS A 11 2.22 -47.29 31.38
N THR A 12 2.60 -46.74 32.53
CA THR A 12 2.36 -45.33 32.90
C THR A 12 3.14 -44.37 32.00
N GLU A 13 4.41 -44.69 31.70
CA GLU A 13 5.22 -43.93 30.75
C GLU A 13 4.66 -43.97 29.33
N GLN A 14 4.25 -45.14 28.85
CA GLN A 14 3.62 -45.27 27.53
C GLN A 14 2.31 -44.47 27.42
N LEU A 15 1.51 -44.47 28.48
CA LEU A 15 0.26 -43.72 28.52
C LEU A 15 0.53 -42.21 28.51
N SER A 16 1.49 -41.76 29.32
CA SER A 16 1.93 -40.35 29.36
C SER A 16 2.44 -39.87 28.00
N ALA A 17 3.23 -40.69 27.29
CA ALA A 17 3.70 -40.37 25.95
C ALA A 17 2.55 -40.26 24.93
N LYS A 18 1.56 -41.17 24.98
CA LYS A 18 0.37 -41.12 24.12
C LYS A 18 -0.50 -39.89 24.42
N VAL A 19 -0.71 -39.57 25.69
CA VAL A 19 -1.46 -38.38 26.13
C VAL A 19 -0.76 -37.10 25.68
N SER A 20 0.57 -37.02 25.82
CA SER A 20 1.36 -35.88 25.37
C SER A 20 1.26 -35.68 23.85
N ARG A 21 1.28 -36.78 23.08
CA ARG A 21 1.11 -36.73 21.62
C ARG A 21 -0.28 -36.27 21.21
N LEU A 22 -1.32 -36.77 21.88
CA LEU A 22 -2.71 -36.32 21.68
C LEU A 22 -2.88 -34.84 22.03
N LYS A 23 -2.25 -34.38 23.11
CA LYS A 23 -2.25 -32.96 23.51
C LYS A 23 -1.62 -32.07 22.44
N ASN A 24 -0.49 -32.47 21.87
CA ASN A 24 0.15 -31.72 20.79
C ASN A 24 -0.73 -31.67 19.54
N ILE A 25 -1.34 -32.80 19.14
CA ILE A 25 -2.28 -32.83 18.01
C ILE A 25 -3.50 -31.93 18.26
N ALA A 26 -4.04 -31.95 19.49
CA ALA A 26 -5.17 -31.09 19.84
C ALA A 26 -4.81 -29.60 19.81
N ILE A 27 -3.59 -29.23 20.22
CA ILE A 27 -3.07 -27.86 20.12
C ILE A 27 -2.90 -27.46 18.65
N ASP A 28 -2.37 -28.35 17.81
CA ASP A 28 -2.20 -28.08 16.37
C ASP A 28 -3.55 -27.88 15.68
N ILE A 29 -4.54 -28.73 15.98
CA ILE A 29 -5.91 -28.60 15.45
C ILE A 29 -6.56 -27.29 15.92
N ASP A 30 -6.41 -26.91 17.19
CA ASP A 30 -6.94 -25.65 17.72
C ASP A 30 -6.29 -24.43 17.02
N ASN A 31 -4.97 -24.46 16.81
CA ASN A 31 -4.25 -23.42 16.07
C ASN A 31 -4.72 -23.33 14.62
N GLU A 32 -4.83 -24.46 13.92
CA GLU A 32 -5.30 -24.55 12.54
C GLU A 32 -6.77 -24.11 12.40
N THR A 33 -7.62 -24.44 13.38
CA THR A 33 -9.04 -24.03 13.41
C THR A 33 -9.16 -22.52 13.65
N LYS A 34 -8.36 -21.95 14.55
CA LYS A 34 -8.27 -20.50 14.75
C LYS A 34 -7.79 -19.79 13.50
N GLU A 35 -6.84 -20.38 12.78
CA GLU A 35 -6.34 -19.84 11.51
C GLU A 35 -7.43 -19.87 10.43
N HIS A 36 -8.13 -21.01 10.25
CA HIS A 36 -9.25 -21.13 9.32
C HIS A 36 -10.41 -20.18 9.64
N ASN A 37 -10.77 -20.00 10.91
CA ASN A 37 -11.83 -19.07 11.31
C ASN A 37 -11.46 -17.60 11.04
N ARG A 38 -10.21 -17.21 11.30
CA ARG A 38 -9.71 -15.86 10.96
C ARG A 38 -9.68 -15.65 9.44
N PHE A 39 -9.26 -16.66 8.70
CA PHE A 39 -9.26 -16.62 7.25
C PHE A 39 -10.67 -16.44 6.67
N LEU A 40 -11.65 -17.22 7.15
CA LEU A 40 -13.04 -17.10 6.74
C LEU A 40 -13.61 -15.71 7.01
N GLN A 41 -13.25 -15.10 8.15
CA GLN A 41 -13.65 -13.72 8.46
C GLN A 41 -13.02 -12.70 7.50
N ALA A 42 -11.73 -12.85 7.16
CA ALA A 42 -11.07 -11.97 6.20
C ALA A 42 -11.69 -12.11 4.80
N MET A 43 -11.87 -13.34 4.32
CA MET A 43 -12.48 -13.62 3.03
C MET A 43 -13.93 -13.13 2.97
N ARG A 44 -14.70 -13.22 4.07
CA ARG A 44 -16.09 -12.71 4.12
C ARG A 44 -16.16 -11.21 3.86
N PHE A 45 -15.29 -10.42 4.50
CA PHE A 45 -15.22 -8.98 4.28
C PHE A 45 -14.83 -8.61 2.83
N ASP A 46 -13.86 -9.34 2.28
CA ASP A 46 -13.41 -9.14 0.90
C ASP A 46 -14.47 -9.64 -0.11
N PHE A 47 -15.24 -10.67 0.23
CA PHE A 47 -16.37 -11.17 -0.54
C PHE A 47 -17.53 -10.17 -0.56
N ASP A 48 -17.85 -9.51 0.56
CA ASP A 48 -18.88 -8.46 0.59
C ASP A 48 -18.45 -7.26 -0.29
N THR A 49 -17.16 -6.92 -0.27
CA THR A 49 -16.57 -5.93 -1.19
C THR A 49 -16.68 -6.38 -2.65
N ALA A 50 -16.30 -7.62 -2.97
CA ALA A 50 -16.40 -8.20 -4.31
C ALA A 50 -17.87 -8.30 -4.76
N ARG A 51 -18.80 -8.62 -3.86
CA ARG A 51 -20.25 -8.66 -4.10
C ARG A 51 -20.83 -7.28 -4.35
N SER A 52 -20.30 -6.22 -3.73
CA SER A 52 -20.66 -4.84 -4.09
C SER A 52 -20.27 -4.53 -5.54
N PHE A 53 -19.11 -5.02 -6.00
CA PHE A 53 -18.71 -4.90 -7.41
C PHE A 53 -19.53 -5.80 -8.35
N LEU A 54 -19.84 -7.03 -7.92
CA LEU A 54 -20.52 -8.06 -8.73
C LEU A 54 -22.05 -7.97 -8.70
N GLY A 55 -22.63 -7.31 -7.70
CA GLY A 55 -24.08 -7.10 -7.55
C GLY A 55 -24.69 -6.29 -8.69
N GLY A 56 -23.87 -5.52 -9.42
CA GLY A 56 -24.20 -4.93 -10.73
C GLY A 56 -23.37 -5.47 -11.91
N GLY A 57 -22.53 -6.49 -11.67
CA GLY A 57 -21.30 -6.75 -12.42
C GLY A 57 -21.41 -7.63 -13.66
N SER A 58 -22.38 -8.54 -13.81
CA SER A 58 -22.36 -9.47 -14.96
C SER A 58 -22.48 -8.77 -16.32
N ARG A 59 -23.23 -7.66 -16.41
CA ARG A 59 -23.28 -6.80 -17.61
C ARG A 59 -22.21 -5.70 -17.61
N HIS A 60 -21.70 -5.30 -16.44
CA HIS A 60 -20.70 -4.25 -16.30
C HIS A 60 -19.27 -4.75 -16.59
N LEU A 61 -18.92 -5.99 -16.22
CA LEU A 61 -17.61 -6.59 -16.49
C LEU A 61 -17.36 -6.78 -18.00
N GLY A 62 -18.39 -7.22 -18.73
CA GLY A 62 -18.36 -7.29 -20.21
C GLY A 62 -18.27 -5.91 -20.87
N ASN A 63 -18.85 -4.88 -20.25
CA ASN A 63 -18.71 -3.48 -20.68
C ASN A 63 -17.35 -2.88 -20.30
N VAL A 64 -16.74 -3.22 -19.16
CA VAL A 64 -15.43 -2.72 -18.72
C VAL A 64 -14.29 -3.34 -19.54
N MET A 65 -14.33 -4.65 -19.81
CA MET A 65 -13.36 -5.29 -20.72
C MET A 65 -13.49 -4.80 -22.17
N SER A 66 -14.70 -4.48 -22.63
CA SER A 66 -14.91 -3.85 -23.95
C SER A 66 -14.67 -2.32 -23.96
N SER A 67 -14.67 -1.67 -22.79
CA SER A 67 -14.36 -0.25 -22.56
C SER A 67 -12.86 0.01 -22.33
N GLY A 68 -11.98 -0.93 -22.69
CA GLY A 68 -10.53 -0.70 -22.75
C GLY A 68 -10.12 0.50 -23.63
N LYS A 69 -11.02 0.98 -24.50
CA LYS A 69 -10.87 2.26 -25.22
C LYS A 69 -11.00 3.49 -24.31
N GLY A 70 -11.87 3.48 -23.29
CA GLY A 70 -12.06 4.58 -22.34
C GLY A 70 -10.91 4.68 -21.33
N ASP A 71 -10.47 3.53 -20.81
CA ASP A 71 -9.36 3.45 -19.85
C ASP A 71 -8.01 3.83 -20.50
N ARG A 72 -7.77 3.37 -21.74
CA ARG A 72 -6.63 3.82 -22.54
C ARG A 72 -6.71 5.31 -22.85
N ARG A 73 -7.90 5.87 -23.12
CA ARG A 73 -8.08 7.31 -23.35
C ARG A 73 -7.84 8.12 -22.08
N PHE A 74 -8.28 7.66 -20.92
CA PHE A 74 -8.02 8.34 -19.64
C PHE A 74 -6.53 8.33 -19.31
N MET A 75 -5.86 7.17 -19.41
CA MET A 75 -4.40 7.09 -19.24
C MET A 75 -3.63 7.90 -20.29
N CYS A 76 -4.03 7.87 -21.56
CA CYS A 76 -3.44 8.73 -22.59
C CYS A 76 -3.74 10.21 -22.36
N TYR A 77 -4.88 10.56 -21.75
CA TYR A 77 -5.23 11.94 -21.40
C TYR A 77 -4.40 12.40 -20.20
N VAL A 78 -4.24 11.57 -19.17
CA VAL A 78 -3.39 11.84 -18.00
C VAL A 78 -1.93 11.95 -18.43
N ILE A 79 -1.39 11.02 -19.20
CA ILE A 79 -0.01 11.16 -19.69
C ILE A 79 0.09 12.35 -20.66
N GLY A 80 -0.85 12.47 -21.60
CA GLY A 80 -0.88 13.48 -22.65
C GLY A 80 -0.99 14.92 -22.14
N ASN A 81 -1.71 15.17 -21.05
CA ASN A 81 -1.78 16.50 -20.43
C ASN A 81 -0.49 16.86 -19.68
N ALA A 82 0.31 15.88 -19.24
CA ALA A 82 1.59 16.13 -18.60
C ALA A 82 2.72 16.40 -19.60
N LEU A 83 2.68 15.75 -20.79
CA LEU A 83 3.73 15.83 -21.81
C LEU A 83 4.23 17.26 -22.11
N PRO A 84 3.38 18.30 -22.26
CA PRO A 84 3.84 19.66 -22.56
C PRO A 84 4.73 20.28 -21.47
N PHE A 85 4.67 19.75 -20.24
CA PHE A 85 5.39 20.28 -19.09
C PHE A 85 6.69 19.53 -18.78
N LEU A 86 6.86 18.34 -19.36
CA LEU A 86 8.07 17.52 -19.24
C LEU A 86 9.08 17.97 -20.30
N LYS A 87 10.21 18.54 -19.87
CA LYS A 87 11.19 19.16 -20.78
C LYS A 87 12.54 18.45 -20.80
N SER A 88 12.88 17.72 -19.75
CA SER A 88 14.12 16.92 -19.67
C SER A 88 13.80 15.43 -19.68
N THR A 89 14.72 14.62 -20.21
CA THR A 89 14.66 13.15 -20.14
C THR A 89 14.49 12.65 -18.70
N SER A 90 15.06 13.36 -17.72
CA SER A 90 14.87 13.03 -16.31
C SER A 90 13.42 13.22 -15.87
N ASP A 91 12.78 14.33 -16.25
CA ASP A 91 11.37 14.59 -15.93
C ASP A 91 10.48 13.46 -16.45
N TYR A 92 10.68 13.05 -17.72
CA TYR A 92 9.94 11.94 -18.33
C TYR A 92 10.13 10.64 -17.56
N TYR A 93 11.37 10.32 -17.20
CA TYR A 93 11.68 9.09 -16.47
C TYR A 93 10.97 9.03 -15.13
N PHE A 94 11.12 10.06 -14.27
CA PHE A 94 10.51 10.06 -12.93
C PHE A 94 8.98 10.13 -12.98
N PHE A 95 8.43 10.89 -13.93
CA PHE A 95 7.00 10.98 -14.12
C PHE A 95 6.37 9.66 -14.61
N LEU A 96 7.01 8.97 -15.57
CA LEU A 96 6.54 7.67 -16.04
C LEU A 96 6.67 6.61 -14.95
N LEU A 97 7.77 6.62 -14.19
CA LEU A 97 7.96 5.72 -13.05
C LEU A 97 6.84 5.90 -12.02
N TYR A 98 6.54 7.15 -11.66
CA TYR A 98 5.41 7.47 -10.80
C TYR A 98 4.08 6.97 -11.38
N THR A 99 3.74 7.35 -12.61
CA THR A 99 2.43 7.01 -13.21
C THR A 99 2.26 5.50 -13.34
N PHE A 100 3.29 4.79 -13.79
CA PHE A 100 3.26 3.33 -13.93
C PHE A 100 3.15 2.63 -12.56
N SER A 101 3.82 3.15 -11.53
CA SER A 101 3.73 2.61 -10.18
C SER A 101 2.31 2.70 -9.59
N VAL A 102 1.61 3.82 -9.81
CA VAL A 102 0.21 4.01 -9.39
C VAL A 102 -0.72 3.05 -10.11
N VAL A 103 -0.51 2.85 -11.41
CA VAL A 103 -1.33 1.97 -12.24
C VAL A 103 -1.16 0.52 -11.83
N ILE A 104 0.08 0.06 -11.59
CA ILE A 104 0.34 -1.27 -11.05
C ILE A 104 -0.37 -1.46 -9.70
N CYS A 105 -0.28 -0.47 -8.80
CA CYS A 105 -0.93 -0.54 -7.50
C CYS A 105 -2.46 -0.70 -7.63
N MET A 106 -3.10 0.16 -8.41
CA MET A 106 -4.55 0.15 -8.58
C MET A 106 -5.02 -1.11 -9.31
N PHE A 107 -4.28 -1.53 -10.33
CA PHE A 107 -4.59 -2.76 -11.06
C PHE A 107 -4.44 -4.00 -10.18
N GLY A 108 -3.38 -4.09 -9.37
CA GLY A 108 -3.16 -5.16 -8.40
C GLY A 108 -4.32 -5.28 -7.40
N SER A 109 -4.78 -4.13 -6.86
CA SER A 109 -5.95 -4.04 -5.98
C SER A 109 -7.23 -4.58 -6.64
N VAL A 110 -7.50 -4.17 -7.89
CA VAL A 110 -8.67 -4.67 -8.65
C VAL A 110 -8.58 -6.18 -8.83
N LEU A 111 -7.41 -6.70 -9.21
CA LEU A 111 -7.22 -8.14 -9.39
C LEU A 111 -7.47 -8.92 -8.10
N PHE A 112 -6.98 -8.42 -6.96
CA PHE A 112 -7.23 -9.04 -5.66
C PHE A 112 -8.72 -9.09 -5.32
N HIS A 113 -9.43 -7.98 -5.47
CA HIS A 113 -10.87 -7.96 -5.16
C HIS A 113 -11.73 -8.73 -6.15
N LEU A 114 -11.28 -8.91 -7.39
CA LEU A 114 -12.02 -9.67 -8.40
C LEU A 114 -11.82 -11.19 -8.25
N PHE A 115 -10.60 -11.63 -7.93
CA PHE A 115 -10.20 -13.04 -7.98
C PHE A 115 -9.89 -13.65 -6.61
N GLY A 116 -9.74 -12.85 -5.56
CA GLY A 116 -9.30 -13.29 -4.24
C GLY A 116 -10.20 -14.35 -3.60
N CYS A 117 -11.49 -14.40 -3.93
CA CYS A 117 -12.42 -15.37 -3.37
C CYS A 117 -12.37 -16.76 -4.02
N MET A 118 -11.55 -16.97 -5.06
CA MET A 118 -11.57 -18.25 -5.81
C MET A 118 -10.93 -19.41 -5.04
N SER A 119 -9.85 -19.17 -4.28
CA SER A 119 -9.21 -20.15 -3.41
C SER A 119 -8.28 -19.48 -2.42
N SER A 120 -7.91 -20.17 -1.33
CA SER A 120 -6.97 -19.64 -0.34
C SER A 120 -5.58 -19.33 -0.90
N ARG A 121 -5.12 -20.11 -1.88
CA ARG A 121 -3.82 -19.87 -2.53
C ARG A 121 -3.87 -18.59 -3.38
N ILE A 122 -4.92 -18.46 -4.19
CA ILE A 122 -5.16 -17.28 -5.04
C ILE A 122 -5.32 -16.04 -4.15
N PHE A 123 -6.09 -16.13 -3.07
CA PHE A 123 -6.23 -15.05 -2.09
C PHE A 123 -4.87 -14.56 -1.60
N ALA A 124 -4.00 -15.47 -1.14
CA ALA A 124 -2.69 -15.11 -0.61
C ALA A 124 -1.78 -14.48 -1.68
N ASP A 125 -1.77 -15.04 -2.90
CA ASP A 125 -0.91 -14.54 -3.98
C ASP A 125 -1.35 -13.16 -4.48
N PHE A 126 -2.66 -12.93 -4.64
CA PHE A 126 -3.18 -11.63 -5.03
C PHE A 126 -3.12 -10.59 -3.90
N LEU A 127 -3.25 -11.00 -2.62
CA LEU A 127 -3.03 -10.10 -1.49
C LEU A 127 -1.57 -9.62 -1.45
N LYS A 128 -0.60 -10.51 -1.73
CA LYS A 128 0.81 -10.12 -1.87
C LYS A 128 0.99 -9.14 -3.02
N LEU A 129 0.36 -9.38 -4.17
CA LEU A 129 0.42 -8.48 -5.32
C LEU A 129 -0.12 -7.07 -4.97
N ASP A 130 -1.26 -6.99 -4.29
CA ASP A 130 -1.87 -5.73 -3.86
C ASP A 130 -0.96 -4.95 -2.90
N LEU A 131 -0.45 -5.64 -1.87
CA LEU A 131 0.50 -5.05 -0.90
C LEU A 131 1.82 -4.60 -1.56
N CYS A 132 2.36 -5.39 -2.50
CA CYS A 132 3.53 -4.98 -3.28
C CYS A 132 3.24 -3.74 -4.13
N GLY A 133 2.03 -3.63 -4.67
CA GLY A 133 1.55 -2.44 -5.38
C GLY A 133 1.62 -1.18 -4.53
N ILE A 134 1.20 -1.25 -3.26
CA ILE A 134 1.32 -0.13 -2.31
C ILE A 134 2.79 0.28 -2.14
N GLY A 135 3.70 -0.67 -1.92
CA GLY A 135 5.14 -0.38 -1.81
C GLY A 135 5.71 0.28 -3.07
N ILE A 136 5.39 -0.25 -4.26
CA ILE A 136 5.85 0.28 -5.55
C ILE A 136 5.34 1.70 -5.78
N SER A 137 4.06 1.98 -5.48
CA SER A 137 3.49 3.33 -5.63
C SER A 137 4.08 4.34 -4.65
N ILE A 138 4.34 3.95 -3.41
CA ILE A 138 5.06 4.79 -2.44
C ILE A 138 6.43 5.17 -2.99
N LEU A 139 7.20 4.19 -3.48
CA LEU A 139 8.52 4.43 -4.07
C LEU A 139 8.42 5.40 -5.26
N GLY A 140 7.48 5.19 -6.18
CA GLY A 140 7.26 6.09 -7.32
C GLY A 140 6.93 7.53 -6.90
N CYS A 141 6.07 7.70 -5.89
CA CYS A 141 5.74 9.02 -5.34
C CYS A 141 6.98 9.73 -4.77
N TYR A 142 7.80 9.00 -4.02
CA TYR A 142 9.03 9.52 -3.43
C TYR A 142 10.06 9.94 -4.46
N LEU A 143 10.37 9.06 -5.41
CA LEU A 143 11.37 9.33 -6.43
C LEU A 143 10.97 10.56 -7.27
N TYR A 144 9.68 10.66 -7.63
CA TYR A 144 9.17 11.84 -8.32
C TYR A 144 9.24 13.11 -7.46
N GLY A 145 8.85 13.05 -6.18
CA GLY A 145 8.96 14.19 -5.26
C GLY A 145 10.39 14.68 -5.06
N LEU A 146 11.32 13.76 -4.79
CA LEU A 146 12.74 14.06 -4.58
C LEU A 146 13.37 14.65 -5.83
N HIS A 147 12.99 14.17 -7.02
CA HIS A 147 13.44 14.75 -8.28
C HIS A 147 13.04 16.23 -8.42
N ILE A 148 11.82 16.59 -8.03
CA ILE A 148 11.31 17.96 -8.10
C ILE A 148 11.96 18.86 -7.04
N THR A 149 12.06 18.39 -5.79
CA THR A 149 12.47 19.24 -4.67
C THR A 149 13.99 19.38 -4.58
N PHE A 150 14.74 18.29 -4.75
CA PHE A 150 16.20 18.27 -4.61
C PHE A 150 16.94 18.47 -5.94
N GLU A 151 16.30 19.03 -6.98
CA GLU A 151 16.96 19.30 -8.27
C GLU A 151 18.24 20.16 -8.09
N CYS A 152 18.22 21.15 -7.18
CA CYS A 152 19.37 22.01 -6.89
C CYS A 152 20.43 21.35 -5.99
N TYR A 153 20.13 20.19 -5.39
CA TYR A 153 20.95 19.53 -4.38
C TYR A 153 21.15 18.06 -4.73
N HIS A 154 21.87 17.82 -5.83
CA HIS A 154 21.99 16.50 -6.45
C HIS A 154 22.54 15.42 -5.50
N ASP A 155 23.54 15.73 -4.69
CA ASP A 155 24.13 14.78 -3.74
C ASP A 155 23.11 14.31 -2.70
N TRP A 156 22.30 15.24 -2.19
CA TRP A 156 21.24 14.92 -1.22
C TRP A 156 20.12 14.12 -1.87
N ARG A 157 19.77 14.44 -3.12
CA ARG A 157 18.79 13.69 -3.90
C ARG A 157 19.18 12.22 -4.02
N ILE A 158 20.40 11.92 -4.50
CA ILE A 158 20.87 10.54 -4.68
C ILE A 158 20.85 9.78 -3.35
N ARG A 159 21.27 10.42 -2.25
CA ARG A 159 21.26 9.77 -0.92
C ARG A 159 19.85 9.39 -0.49
N TYR A 160 18.88 10.30 -0.61
CA TYR A 160 17.50 10.01 -0.23
C TYR A 160 16.83 9.01 -1.16
N GLU A 161 17.06 9.09 -2.47
CA GLU A 161 16.59 8.12 -3.44
C GLU A 161 17.13 6.71 -3.13
N THR A 162 18.41 6.60 -2.81
CA THR A 162 19.03 5.32 -2.44
C THR A 162 18.40 4.76 -1.15
N ILE A 163 18.27 5.59 -0.11
CA ILE A 163 17.67 5.18 1.17
C ILE A 163 16.25 4.66 0.98
N ILE A 164 15.40 5.39 0.23
CA ILE A 164 14.00 4.99 0.05
C ILE A 164 13.87 3.74 -0.84
N ILE A 165 14.72 3.58 -1.86
CA ILE A 165 14.78 2.35 -2.66
C ILE A 165 15.12 1.16 -1.75
N CYS A 166 16.17 1.27 -0.94
CA CYS A 166 16.59 0.19 -0.04
C CYS A 166 15.50 -0.16 0.97
N ILE A 167 14.95 0.83 1.68
CA ILE A 167 13.91 0.59 2.70
C ILE A 167 12.65 -0.03 2.07
N THR A 168 12.21 0.48 0.92
CA THR A 168 11.01 -0.05 0.26
C THR A 168 11.25 -1.46 -0.27
N PHE A 169 12.43 -1.73 -0.83
CA PHE A 169 12.79 -3.06 -1.30
C PHE A 169 12.83 -4.09 -0.16
N ILE A 170 13.44 -3.74 0.97
CA ILE A 170 13.45 -4.57 2.18
C ILE A 170 12.03 -4.81 2.67
N ALA A 171 11.19 -3.77 2.71
CA ALA A 171 9.80 -3.91 3.11
C ALA A 171 9.03 -4.86 2.18
N VAL A 172 9.13 -4.69 0.86
CA VAL A 172 8.49 -5.55 -0.15
C VAL A 172 8.95 -7.00 -0.02
N ILE A 173 10.26 -7.26 0.11
CA ILE A 173 10.78 -8.62 0.35
C ILE A 173 10.20 -9.19 1.64
N TYR A 174 10.20 -8.40 2.72
CA TYR A 174 9.60 -8.80 3.98
C TYR A 174 8.14 -9.20 3.77
N TYR A 175 7.32 -8.43 3.05
CA TYR A 175 5.93 -8.83 2.77
C TYR A 175 5.82 -10.13 1.98
N VAL A 176 6.56 -10.26 0.88
CA VAL A 176 6.47 -11.45 0.03
C VAL A 176 6.79 -12.73 0.82
N HIS A 177 7.73 -12.65 1.76
CA HIS A 177 8.19 -13.80 2.55
C HIS A 177 7.49 -13.97 3.91
N ALA A 178 7.09 -12.87 4.55
CA ALA A 178 6.43 -12.85 5.86
C ALA A 178 4.92 -13.04 5.75
N VAL A 179 4.31 -12.82 4.57
CA VAL A 179 2.93 -13.24 4.28
C VAL A 179 2.90 -14.76 4.08
N LYS A 180 3.18 -15.50 5.16
CA LYS A 180 2.88 -16.91 5.33
C LYS A 180 1.64 -17.14 6.21
N GLN A 181 1.12 -16.10 6.86
CA GLN A 181 -0.02 -16.20 7.78
C GLN A 181 -0.94 -14.97 7.72
N TYR A 182 -2.25 -15.22 7.84
CA TYR A 182 -3.34 -14.24 7.88
C TYR A 182 -3.29 -13.24 9.06
N ILE A 183 -2.32 -13.37 9.96
CA ILE A 183 -2.40 -12.87 11.34
C ILE A 183 -2.12 -11.37 11.47
N THR A 184 -1.63 -10.65 10.46
CA THR A 184 -1.15 -9.27 10.71
C THR A 184 -1.47 -8.22 9.65
N ARG A 185 -2.64 -8.26 8.98
CA ARG A 185 -3.07 -7.23 8.00
C ARG A 185 -2.84 -5.79 8.47
N ASN A 186 -3.09 -5.51 9.76
CA ASN A 186 -2.86 -4.18 10.34
C ASN A 186 -1.37 -3.85 10.51
N ILE A 187 -0.53 -4.80 10.93
CA ILE A 187 0.93 -4.59 11.05
C ILE A 187 1.50 -4.30 9.66
N HIS A 188 0.99 -4.99 8.64
CA HIS A 188 1.42 -4.80 7.27
C HIS A 188 1.12 -3.38 6.78
N ILE A 189 -0.05 -2.82 7.05
CA ILE A 189 -0.37 -1.45 6.63
C ILE A 189 0.40 -0.42 7.47
N SER A 190 0.57 -0.66 8.77
CA SER A 190 1.35 0.22 9.65
C SER A 190 2.79 0.43 9.18
N LEU A 191 3.45 -0.59 8.65
CA LEU A 191 4.81 -0.48 8.10
C LEU A 191 4.86 0.43 6.86
N PHE A 192 3.91 0.32 5.93
CA PHE A 192 3.83 1.24 4.78
C PHE A 192 3.49 2.67 5.19
N VAL A 193 2.65 2.85 6.22
CA VAL A 193 2.39 4.15 6.82
C VAL A 193 3.67 4.75 7.40
N ILE A 194 4.47 3.97 8.15
CA ILE A 194 5.76 4.43 8.68
C ILE A 194 6.69 4.87 7.54
N ILE A 195 6.84 4.04 6.49
CA ILE A 195 7.67 4.38 5.32
C ILE A 195 7.16 5.66 4.65
N SER A 196 5.84 5.86 4.57
CA SER A 196 5.24 7.07 4.01
C SER A 196 5.51 8.30 4.89
N LEU A 197 5.52 8.15 6.22
CA LEU A 197 5.83 9.24 7.15
C LEU A 197 7.32 9.59 7.21
N LEU A 198 8.22 8.67 6.86
CA LEU A 198 9.65 8.97 6.77
C LEU A 198 9.97 10.11 5.79
N GLY A 199 9.06 10.43 4.87
CA GLY A 199 9.17 11.50 3.89
C GLY A 199 9.13 12.91 4.46
N PHE A 200 8.63 13.05 5.69
CA PHE A 200 8.79 14.29 6.43
C PHE A 200 10.26 14.61 6.73
N LEU A 201 11.15 13.60 6.83
CA LEU A 201 12.58 13.82 7.07
C LEU A 201 13.29 14.54 5.89
N PRO A 202 13.26 14.02 4.64
CA PRO A 202 13.80 14.77 3.52
C PRO A 202 13.03 16.08 3.29
N GLY A 203 11.72 16.13 3.52
CA GLY A 203 10.95 17.38 3.45
C GLY A 203 11.46 18.46 4.42
N LEU A 204 11.72 18.09 5.67
CA LEU A 204 12.24 18.99 6.70
C LEU A 204 13.70 19.40 6.41
N HIS A 205 14.54 18.45 6.00
CA HIS A 205 15.91 18.79 5.61
C HIS A 205 15.91 19.77 4.43
N TRP A 206 15.06 19.52 3.43
CA TRP A 206 14.89 20.38 2.28
C TRP A 206 14.41 21.79 2.64
N TYR A 207 13.48 21.89 3.60
CA TYR A 207 13.02 23.16 4.18
C TYR A 207 14.20 23.96 4.76
N CYS A 208 15.07 23.30 5.54
CA CYS A 208 16.25 23.93 6.12
C CYS A 208 17.24 24.41 5.05
N LEU A 209 17.50 23.60 4.02
CA LEU A 209 18.39 23.96 2.91
C LEU A 209 17.90 25.17 2.11
N HIS A 210 16.59 25.42 2.05
CA HIS A 210 16.01 26.55 1.32
C HIS A 210 15.86 27.83 2.16
N GLY A 211 16.33 27.85 3.40
CA GLY A 211 16.20 29.00 4.30
C GLY A 211 14.81 29.12 4.95
N GLY A 212 14.05 28.03 4.97
CA GLY A 212 12.75 27.92 5.63
C GLY A 212 11.61 28.65 4.93
N TRP A 213 10.64 29.13 5.71
CA TRP A 213 9.37 29.67 5.21
C TRP A 213 9.49 30.99 4.44
N SER A 214 10.64 31.65 4.47
CA SER A 214 10.91 32.85 3.66
C SER A 214 10.94 32.54 2.16
N ASN A 215 11.27 31.29 1.80
CA ASN A 215 11.39 30.86 0.42
C ASN A 215 10.02 30.61 -0.22
N ARG A 216 9.74 31.30 -1.33
CA ARG A 216 8.46 31.17 -2.05
C ARG A 216 8.18 29.75 -2.54
N PHE A 217 9.21 28.99 -2.89
CA PHE A 217 9.01 27.60 -3.31
C PHE A 217 8.62 26.70 -2.15
N VAL A 218 9.19 26.92 -0.97
CA VAL A 218 8.81 26.23 0.27
C VAL A 218 7.33 26.51 0.61
N GLN A 219 6.91 27.78 0.53
CA GLN A 219 5.52 28.19 0.74
C GLN A 219 4.56 27.55 -0.25
N HIS A 220 5.03 27.24 -1.47
CA HIS A 220 4.21 26.61 -2.49
C HIS A 220 4.15 25.08 -2.34
N PHE A 221 5.25 24.45 -1.90
CA PHE A 221 5.37 23.00 -1.77
C PHE A 221 4.66 22.43 -0.53
N PHE A 222 4.91 23.00 0.66
CA PHE A 222 4.44 22.39 1.91
C PHE A 222 2.91 22.31 2.04
N PRO A 223 2.12 23.34 1.68
CA PRO A 223 0.66 23.22 1.72
C PRO A 223 0.14 22.05 0.87
N LYS A 224 0.74 21.83 -0.31
CA LYS A 224 0.39 20.72 -1.20
C LYS A 224 0.75 19.37 -0.60
N LEU A 225 1.90 19.30 0.10
CA LEU A 225 2.32 18.13 0.84
C LEU A 225 1.36 17.83 2.02
N PHE A 226 0.97 18.84 2.79
CA PHE A 226 0.03 18.65 3.90
C PHE A 226 -1.35 18.18 3.44
N VAL A 227 -1.86 18.71 2.31
CA VAL A 227 -3.12 18.20 1.72
C VAL A 227 -2.97 16.74 1.28
N LEU A 228 -1.86 16.37 0.65
CA LEU A 228 -1.58 14.99 0.26
C LEU A 228 -1.62 14.04 1.47
N TYR A 229 -0.85 14.34 2.52
CA TYR A 229 -0.83 13.55 3.75
C TYR A 229 -2.16 13.58 4.50
N GLY A 230 -2.91 14.68 4.42
CA GLY A 230 -4.26 14.78 4.98
C GLY A 230 -5.23 13.80 4.33
N ILE A 231 -5.26 13.76 2.99
CA ILE A 231 -6.11 12.82 2.24
C ILE A 231 -5.72 11.36 2.58
N LEU A 232 -4.42 11.03 2.52
CA LEU A 232 -3.93 9.69 2.86
C LEU A 232 -4.20 9.31 4.32
N GLY A 233 -4.01 10.27 5.24
CA GLY A 233 -4.22 10.09 6.68
C GLY A 233 -5.68 9.82 7.01
N ILE A 234 -6.62 10.57 6.41
CA ILE A 234 -8.06 10.32 6.57
C ILE A 234 -8.41 8.92 6.11
N GLY A 235 -8.00 8.52 4.90
CA GLY A 235 -8.24 7.17 4.38
C GLY A 235 -7.68 6.09 5.29
N THR A 236 -6.46 6.29 5.79
CA THR A 236 -5.78 5.36 6.71
C THR A 236 -6.48 5.22 8.04
N ILE A 237 -6.86 6.33 8.67
CA ILE A 237 -7.55 6.34 9.96
C ILE A 237 -8.89 5.62 9.83
N VAL A 238 -9.66 5.96 8.79
CA VAL A 238 -10.95 5.32 8.50
C VAL A 238 -10.77 3.81 8.32
N TYR A 239 -9.79 3.39 7.51
CA TYR A 239 -9.49 1.98 7.28
C TYR A 239 -9.09 1.20 8.54
N LEU A 240 -8.21 1.77 9.37
CA LEU A 240 -7.69 1.11 10.57
C LEU A 240 -8.76 1.05 11.67
N THR A 241 -9.57 2.10 11.80
CA THR A 241 -10.64 2.17 12.81
C THR A 241 -11.88 1.37 12.43
N LYS A 242 -12.04 1.02 11.15
CA LYS A 242 -13.25 0.40 10.57
C LYS A 242 -14.49 1.27 10.77
N PHE A 243 -14.32 2.59 10.77
CA PHE A 243 -15.44 3.52 10.77
C PHE A 243 -15.97 3.67 9.32
N PRO A 244 -17.29 3.74 9.09
CA PRO A 244 -18.40 3.69 10.06
C PRO A 244 -18.91 2.27 10.36
N GLU A 245 -18.51 1.23 9.63
CA GLU A 245 -19.11 -0.11 9.71
C GLU A 245 -18.98 -0.78 11.08
N ARG A 246 -17.97 -0.38 11.87
CA ARG A 246 -17.79 -0.82 13.25
C ARG A 246 -18.92 -0.35 14.18
N PHE A 247 -19.49 0.82 13.91
CA PHE A 247 -20.54 1.42 14.73
C PHE A 247 -21.94 1.10 14.21
N PHE A 248 -22.07 0.86 12.89
CA PHE A 248 -23.34 0.56 12.25
C PHE A 248 -23.23 -0.70 11.36
N PRO A 249 -23.15 -1.90 11.97
CA PRO A 249 -23.05 -3.15 11.21
C PRO A 249 -24.27 -3.32 10.29
N GLY A 250 -24.09 -3.70 9.03
CA GLY A 250 -25.18 -3.92 8.08
C GLY A 250 -25.60 -2.69 7.26
N TYR A 251 -25.25 -1.47 7.68
CA TYR A 251 -25.66 -0.24 6.99
C TYR A 251 -24.67 0.19 5.89
N PHE A 252 -23.38 -0.12 6.08
CA PHE A 252 -22.29 0.34 5.22
C PHE A 252 -21.61 -0.80 4.46
N ASP A 253 -22.28 -1.96 4.35
CA ASP A 253 -21.72 -3.17 3.75
C ASP A 253 -21.51 -3.02 2.22
N PHE A 254 -22.25 -2.12 1.57
CA PHE A 254 -22.19 -1.90 0.11
C PHE A 254 -21.62 -0.54 -0.30
N ILE A 255 -21.87 0.52 0.47
CA ILE A 255 -21.46 1.89 0.13
C ILE A 255 -20.88 2.54 1.39
N PHE A 256 -19.75 3.24 1.22
CA PHE A 256 -19.00 3.92 2.29
C PHE A 256 -18.38 2.97 3.33
N ALA A 257 -18.15 1.71 2.98
CA ALA A 257 -17.30 0.83 3.80
C ALA A 257 -15.90 1.46 3.96
N SER A 258 -15.25 1.30 5.12
CA SER A 258 -13.92 1.89 5.36
C SER A 258 -12.88 1.53 4.29
N HIS A 259 -12.99 0.32 3.72
CA HIS A 259 -12.14 -0.17 2.64
C HIS A 259 -12.37 0.57 1.31
N GLN A 260 -13.61 0.95 1.01
CA GLN A 260 -13.92 1.78 -0.16
C GLN A 260 -13.37 3.20 0.03
N ILE A 261 -13.52 3.75 1.24
CA ILE A 261 -13.00 5.10 1.57
C ILE A 261 -11.48 5.13 1.48
N TRP A 262 -10.79 4.05 1.91
CA TRP A 262 -9.35 3.88 1.72
C TRP A 262 -8.93 3.98 0.25
N HIS A 263 -9.59 3.23 -0.63
CA HIS A 263 -9.28 3.23 -2.07
C HIS A 263 -9.56 4.59 -2.71
N ILE A 264 -10.71 5.21 -2.40
CA ILE A 264 -11.07 6.55 -2.89
C ILE A 264 -10.04 7.58 -2.43
N SER A 265 -9.67 7.56 -1.15
CA SER A 265 -8.67 8.49 -0.60
C SER A 265 -7.32 8.30 -1.27
N SER A 266 -6.88 7.06 -1.48
CA SER A 266 -5.62 6.75 -2.16
C SER A 266 -5.62 7.25 -3.61
N LEU A 267 -6.71 7.03 -4.35
CA LEU A 267 -6.85 7.54 -5.71
C LEU A 267 -6.85 9.07 -5.76
N CYS A 268 -7.58 9.73 -4.86
CA CYS A 268 -7.57 11.19 -4.73
C CYS A 268 -6.17 11.73 -4.41
N ALA A 269 -5.41 11.05 -3.55
CA ALA A 269 -4.04 11.40 -3.23
C ALA A 269 -3.11 11.28 -4.45
N PHE A 270 -3.22 10.22 -5.26
CA PHE A 270 -2.45 10.09 -6.50
C PHE A 270 -2.82 11.16 -7.53
N ILE A 271 -4.11 11.45 -7.71
CA ILE A 271 -4.53 12.53 -8.61
C ILE A 271 -4.00 13.88 -8.10
N TRP A 272 -4.09 14.13 -6.79
CA TRP A 272 -3.55 15.33 -6.16
C TRP A 272 -2.05 15.46 -6.41
N TRP A 273 -1.29 14.41 -6.18
CA TRP A 273 0.17 14.41 -6.37
C TRP A 273 0.56 14.57 -7.83
N TYR A 274 -0.18 13.96 -8.74
CA TYR A 274 0.00 14.12 -10.19
C TYR A 274 -0.17 15.60 -10.60
N VAL A 275 -1.31 16.23 -10.25
CA VAL A 275 -1.62 17.61 -10.67
C VAL A 275 -0.63 18.59 -10.05
N ASN A 276 -0.41 18.47 -8.75
CA ASN A 276 0.47 19.37 -8.02
C ASN A 276 1.95 19.16 -8.35
N GLY A 277 2.36 17.94 -8.69
CA GLY A 277 3.72 17.64 -9.15
C GLY A 277 4.04 18.32 -10.48
N ILE A 278 3.10 18.31 -11.43
CA ILE A 278 3.23 19.05 -12.70
C ILE A 278 3.32 20.56 -12.43
N GLU A 279 2.47 21.10 -11.56
CA GLU A 279 2.50 22.51 -11.18
C GLU A 279 3.83 22.89 -10.50
N LEU A 280 4.35 22.03 -9.61
CA LEU A 280 5.64 22.24 -8.95
C LEU A 280 6.81 22.18 -9.93
N LEU A 281 6.78 21.25 -10.90
CA LEU A 281 7.75 21.21 -12.01
C LEU A 281 7.69 22.50 -12.82
N GLN A 282 6.50 22.99 -13.18
CA GLN A 282 6.36 24.27 -13.90
C GLN A 282 6.92 25.43 -13.09
N TYR A 283 6.61 25.48 -11.79
CA TYR A 283 7.15 26.50 -10.89
C TYR A 283 8.67 26.44 -10.84
N ARG A 284 9.25 25.24 -10.73
CA ARG A 284 10.69 24.98 -10.73
C ARG A 284 11.37 25.43 -12.02
N ARG A 285 10.73 25.21 -13.18
CA ARG A 285 11.23 25.67 -14.47
C ARG A 285 11.23 27.20 -14.59
N ARG A 286 10.24 27.88 -14.02
CA ARG A 286 10.21 29.35 -13.97
C ARG A 286 11.22 29.94 -13.00
N ASN A 287 11.63 29.17 -11.99
CA ASN A 287 12.56 29.56 -10.94
C ASN A 287 13.73 28.57 -10.90
N PRO A 288 14.62 28.58 -11.92
CA PRO A 288 15.72 27.63 -12.00
C PRO A 288 16.67 27.82 -10.81
N CYS A 289 17.41 26.75 -10.49
CA CYS A 289 18.47 26.82 -9.51
C CYS A 289 19.48 27.88 -9.96
N HIS A 290 19.58 28.99 -9.22
CA HIS A 290 20.76 29.85 -9.37
C HIS A 290 21.95 29.02 -8.91
N THR A 291 22.99 28.97 -9.74
CA THR A 291 24.25 28.31 -9.41
C THR A 291 24.68 28.80 -8.03
N LEU A 292 24.59 27.93 -7.02
CA LEU A 292 25.27 28.12 -5.75
C LEU A 292 26.76 27.91 -6.03
N HIS A 293 27.37 28.85 -6.75
CA HIS A 293 28.81 29.04 -6.70
C HIS A 293 29.09 29.72 -5.37
N LYS A 294 29.48 28.90 -4.38
CA LYS A 294 30.52 29.20 -3.40
C LYS A 294 30.93 27.92 -2.70
#